data_AF-X1AQT0-F1
#
_entry.id   AF-X1AQT0-F1
#
_cell.length_a   1.000
_cell.length_b   1.000
_cell.length_c   1.000
_cell.angle_alpha   90.00
_cell.angle_beta   90.00
_cell.angle_gamma   90.00
#
_symmetry.space_group_name_H-M   'P 1'
#
loop_
_entity.id
_entity.type
_entity.pdbx_description
1 polymer ?
#
loop_
_entity_poly.entity_id
_entity_poly.type
_entity_poly.pdbx_seq_one_letter_code
_entity_poly.pdbx_strand_id
1 'polypeptide(L)'
;MQVINVLKKADKPVFSLEITPPEKGKSIQGIFDTIDMFKEFKPHFINVTYHQQKVVYTEKKGIIKKIPKRKNVGTVGICSAIKHKYGIETVPHLICLSLRFHYIHFYPRSHQGLSFLLGCWTL
;
A
#
# COMPACT_ATOMS: atom_id res chain seq x y z
N MET A 1 8.60 -13.95 -2.14
CA MET A 1 8.78 -14.55 -0.80
C MET A 1 7.47 -14.45 -0.03
N GLN A 2 7.12 -15.39 0.85
CA GLN A 2 5.95 -15.25 1.74
C GLN A 2 6.40 -14.77 3.12
N VAL A 3 5.73 -13.75 3.68
CA VAL A 3 6.04 -13.17 5.01
C VAL A 3 6.04 -14.24 6.11
N ILE A 4 5.12 -15.20 6.02
CA ILE A 4 5.03 -16.33 6.96
C ILE A 4 6.37 -17.09 7.06
N ASN A 5 7.10 -17.25 5.96
CA ASN A 5 8.37 -17.97 5.95
C ASN A 5 9.48 -17.16 6.63
N VAL A 6 9.43 -15.83 6.56
CA VAL A 6 10.34 -14.95 7.29
C VAL A 6 10.13 -15.12 8.78
N LEU A 7 8.86 -15.04 9.23
CA LEU A 7 8.51 -15.16 10.65
C LEU A 7 8.85 -16.54 11.23
N LYS A 8 8.61 -17.62 10.47
CA LYS A 8 8.91 -18.99 10.93
C LYS A 8 10.40 -19.30 11.05
N LYS A 9 11.26 -18.60 10.30
CA LYS A 9 12.72 -18.81 10.30
C LYS A 9 13.47 -17.79 11.18
N ALA A 10 12.75 -16.93 11.88
CA ALA A 10 13.35 -15.85 12.62
C ALA A 10 13.83 -16.34 13.99
N ASP A 11 15.15 -16.41 14.17
CA ASP A 11 15.79 -16.69 15.47
C ASP A 11 16.01 -15.41 16.29
N LYS A 12 15.66 -14.25 15.73
CA LYS A 12 15.83 -12.91 16.29
C LYS A 12 14.61 -12.05 15.97
N PRO A 13 14.36 -10.95 16.71
CA PRO A 13 13.28 -10.02 16.40
C PRO A 13 13.32 -9.56 14.94
N VAL A 14 12.19 -9.65 14.25
CA VAL A 14 12.04 -9.25 12.85
C VAL A 14 11.67 -7.77 12.79
N PHE A 15 12.49 -7.00 12.09
CA PHE A 15 12.20 -5.59 11.80
C PHE A 15 11.48 -5.44 10.46
N SER A 16 10.40 -4.66 10.45
CA SER A 16 9.61 -4.29 9.27
C SER A 16 9.17 -2.83 9.35
N LEU A 17 8.97 -2.21 8.20
CA LEU A 17 8.49 -0.82 8.10
C LEU A 17 7.07 -0.78 7.55
N GLU A 18 6.29 0.20 7.97
CA GLU A 18 5.01 0.54 7.35
C GLU A 18 5.09 1.95 6.75
N ILE A 19 4.71 2.08 5.48
CA ILE A 19 4.74 3.34 4.75
C ILE A 19 3.35 3.73 4.25
N THR A 20 3.07 5.03 4.32
CA THR A 20 1.86 5.60 3.74
C THR A 20 2.16 6.21 2.38
N PRO A 21 1.45 5.81 1.32
CA PRO A 21 1.58 6.42 0.00
C PRO A 21 1.42 7.94 0.02
N PRO A 22 2.17 8.69 -0.82
CA PRO A 22 2.04 10.13 -0.86
C PRO A 22 0.71 10.52 -1.51
N GLU A 23 0.23 11.72 -1.19
CA GLU A 23 -0.90 12.30 -1.90
C GLU A 23 -0.55 12.53 -3.38
N LYS A 24 -1.56 12.51 -4.25
CA LYS A 24 -1.38 12.79 -5.68
C LYS A 24 -0.72 14.15 -5.91
N GLY A 25 0.29 14.16 -6.78
CA GLY A 25 1.08 15.34 -7.09
C GLY A 25 2.30 15.55 -6.20
N LYS A 26 2.45 14.78 -5.11
CA LYS A 26 3.68 14.73 -4.32
C LYS A 26 4.62 13.64 -4.84
N SER A 27 5.91 13.91 -4.76
CA SER A 27 6.96 12.97 -5.20
C SER A 27 7.04 11.74 -4.29
N ILE A 28 7.36 10.59 -4.87
CA ILE A 28 7.71 9.36 -4.13
C ILE A 28 9.07 9.47 -3.43
N GLN A 29 9.89 10.48 -3.76
CA GLN A 29 11.26 10.60 -3.26
C GLN A 29 11.33 10.59 -1.73
N GLY A 30 10.42 11.26 -1.03
CA GLY A 30 10.42 11.25 0.45
C GLY A 30 10.24 9.85 1.06
N ILE A 31 9.56 8.93 0.37
CA ILE A 31 9.49 7.52 0.79
C ILE A 31 10.85 6.85 0.63
N PHE A 32 11.53 7.10 -0.49
CA PHE A 32 12.86 6.55 -0.72
C PHE A 32 13.88 7.07 0.28
N ASP A 33 13.86 8.37 0.58
CA ASP A 33 14.75 8.97 1.57
C ASP A 33 14.50 8.35 2.96
N THR A 34 13.23 8.08 3.30
CA THR A 34 12.87 7.40 4.54
C THR A 34 13.40 5.96 4.58
N ILE A 35 13.25 5.20 3.49
CA ILE A 35 13.77 3.83 3.41
C ILE A 35 15.29 3.83 3.50
N ASP A 36 15.95 4.82 2.88
CA ASP A 36 17.41 4.96 2.91
C ASP A 36 17.92 5.20 4.34
N MET A 37 17.23 6.03 5.14
CA MET A 37 17.55 6.23 6.56
C MET A 37 17.50 4.94 7.38
N PHE A 38 16.55 4.05 7.11
CA PHE A 38 16.37 2.81 7.87
C PHE A 38 17.03 1.59 7.23
N LYS A 39 17.79 1.78 6.14
CA LYS A 39 18.40 0.68 5.37
C LYS A 39 19.40 -0.13 6.18
N GLU A 40 20.12 0.50 7.11
CA GLU A 40 21.10 -0.16 7.97
C GLU A 40 20.46 -1.23 8.88
N PHE A 41 19.20 -1.05 9.26
CA PHE A 41 18.43 -1.98 10.08
C PHE A 41 17.88 -3.18 9.30
N LYS A 42 18.12 -3.24 7.98
CA LYS A 42 17.75 -4.35 7.09
C LYS A 42 16.31 -4.82 7.29
N PRO A 43 15.31 -3.99 6.98
CA PRO A 43 13.91 -4.38 7.12
C PRO A 43 13.61 -5.59 6.21
N HIS A 44 12.94 -6.60 6.78
CA HIS A 44 12.68 -7.86 6.09
C HIS A 44 11.56 -7.72 5.05
N PHE A 45 10.59 -6.86 5.32
CA PHE A 45 9.52 -6.50 4.42
C PHE A 45 8.99 -5.10 4.75
N ILE A 46 8.32 -4.48 3.77
CA ILE A 46 7.70 -3.16 3.91
C ILE A 46 6.21 -3.26 3.63
N ASN A 47 5.39 -2.91 4.62
CA ASN A 47 3.96 -2.77 4.48
C ASN A 47 3.63 -1.44 3.79
N VAL A 48 2.74 -1.47 2.80
CA VAL A 48 2.29 -0.25 2.13
C VAL A 48 0.81 -0.08 2.39
N THR A 49 0.46 0.98 3.13
CA THR A 49 -0.91 1.19 3.57
C THR A 49 -1.84 1.51 2.41
N TYR A 50 -3.12 1.24 2.64
CA TYR A 50 -4.20 1.61 1.75
C TYR A 50 -5.23 2.37 2.57
N HIS A 51 -5.44 3.64 2.25
CA HIS A 51 -6.50 4.43 2.87
C HIS A 51 -7.76 4.40 2.00
N GLN A 52 -8.92 4.39 2.66
CA GLN A 52 -10.22 4.43 2.00
C GLN A 52 -10.35 5.67 1.11
N GLN A 53 -11.06 5.51 -0.01
CA GLN A 53 -11.38 6.64 -0.89
C GLN A 53 -12.33 7.61 -0.16
N LYS A 54 -11.92 8.86 -0.03
CA LYS A 54 -12.84 9.91 0.39
C LYS A 54 -13.75 10.29 -0.77
N VAL A 55 -15.04 10.35 -0.47
CA VAL A 55 -16.03 10.93 -1.37
C VAL A 55 -15.97 12.44 -1.20
N VAL A 56 -15.79 13.18 -2.30
CA VAL A 56 -15.95 14.63 -2.30
C VAL A 56 -17.27 14.96 -2.98
N TYR A 57 -18.10 15.73 -2.30
CA TYR A 57 -19.32 16.29 -2.89
C TYR A 57 -18.94 17.63 -3.55
N THR A 58 -19.28 17.79 -4.83
CA THR A 58 -19.08 19.05 -5.54
C THR A 58 -20.44 19.53 -6.00
N GLU A 59 -20.82 20.72 -5.57
CA GLU A 59 -22.04 21.39 -6.01
C GLU A 59 -21.75 22.23 -7.25
N LYS A 60 -22.56 22.05 -8.30
CA LYS A 60 -22.51 22.90 -9.50
C LYS A 60 -23.94 23.21 -9.92
N LYS A 61 -24.31 24.50 -9.92
CA LYS A 61 -25.64 24.99 -10.31
C LYS A 61 -26.79 24.31 -9.53
N GLY A 62 -26.67 24.19 -8.21
CA GLY A 62 -27.70 23.58 -7.35
C GLY A 62 -27.79 22.05 -7.41
N ILE A 63 -26.96 21.38 -8.23
CA ILE A 63 -26.90 19.92 -8.32
C ILE A 63 -25.66 19.43 -7.56
N ILE A 64 -25.88 18.64 -6.51
CA ILE A 64 -24.82 17.98 -5.74
C ILE A 64 -24.38 16.72 -6.50
N LYS A 65 -23.15 16.72 -7.03
CA LYS A 65 -22.55 15.51 -7.61
C LYS A 65 -21.58 14.87 -6.62
N LYS A 66 -21.80 13.58 -6.35
CA LYS A 66 -20.90 12.72 -5.57
C LYS A 66 -19.76 12.23 -6.46
N ILE A 67 -18.57 12.81 -6.34
CA ILE A 67 -17.40 12.41 -7.13
C ILE A 67 -16.44 11.61 -6.23
N PRO A 68 -16.23 10.31 -6.49
CA PRO A 68 -15.22 9.55 -5.76
C PRO A 68 -13.82 10.05 -6.18
N LYS A 69 -13.10 10.70 -5.27
CA LYS A 69 -11.75 11.22 -5.54
C LYS A 69 -10.71 10.39 -4.82
N ARG A 70 -9.88 9.65 -5.57
CA ARG A 70 -8.69 8.98 -5.00
C ARG A 70 -7.65 10.04 -4.61
N LYS A 71 -7.27 10.12 -3.34
CA LYS A 71 -6.23 11.04 -2.83
C LYS A 71 -4.80 10.54 -3.06
N ASN A 72 -4.58 9.22 -2.99
CA ASN A 72 -3.22 8.66 -2.99
C ASN A 72 -2.87 8.01 -4.34
N VAL A 73 -1.57 7.98 -4.66
CA VAL A 73 -1.01 7.28 -5.82
C VAL A 73 -1.25 5.76 -5.66
N GLY A 74 -1.32 5.03 -6.78
CA GLY A 74 -1.60 3.59 -6.75
C GLY A 74 -0.57 2.81 -5.92
N THR A 75 -1.03 2.16 -4.85
CA THR A 75 -0.22 1.36 -3.91
C THR A 75 0.68 0.34 -4.61
N VAL A 76 0.18 -0.34 -5.66
CA VAL A 76 0.98 -1.28 -6.47
C VAL A 76 2.22 -0.64 -7.08
N GLY A 77 2.09 0.55 -7.68
CA GLY A 77 3.22 1.20 -8.35
C GLY A 77 4.35 1.52 -7.37
N ILE A 78 3.98 1.93 -6.16
CA ILE A 78 4.91 2.17 -5.06
C ILE A 78 5.57 0.86 -4.62
N CYS A 79 4.78 -0.21 -4.42
CA CYS A 79 5.29 -1.53 -4.07
C CYS A 79 6.31 -2.05 -5.09
N SER A 80 6.00 -1.93 -6.39
CA SER A 80 6.88 -2.34 -7.49
C SER A 80 8.17 -1.52 -7.52
N ALA A 81 8.06 -0.19 -7.34
CA ALA A 81 9.21 0.70 -7.35
C ALA A 81 10.18 0.40 -6.19
N ILE A 82 9.64 0.19 -4.98
CA ILE A 82 10.44 -0.17 -3.79
C ILE A 82 11.11 -1.53 -3.99
N LYS A 83 10.36 -2.53 -4.46
CA LYS A 83 10.89 -3.87 -4.69
C LYS A 83 12.02 -3.85 -5.73
N HIS A 84 11.85 -3.10 -6.82
CA HIS A 84 12.88 -2.96 -7.86
C HIS A 84 14.12 -2.20 -7.37
N LYS A 85 13.94 -1.10 -6.62
CA LYS A 85 15.05 -0.25 -6.18
C LYS A 85 15.86 -0.87 -5.03
N TYR A 86 15.20 -1.53 -4.09
CA TYR A 86 15.81 -2.00 -2.84
C TYR A 86 15.94 -3.51 -2.73
N GLY A 87 15.24 -4.28 -3.58
CA GLY A 87 15.17 -5.74 -3.46
C GLY A 87 14.37 -6.22 -2.23
N ILE A 88 13.64 -5.31 -1.57
CA ILE A 88 12.88 -5.61 -0.35
C ILE A 88 11.45 -6.01 -0.75
N GLU A 89 10.94 -7.08 -0.14
CA GLU A 89 9.58 -7.54 -0.38
C GLU A 89 8.58 -6.53 0.18
N THR A 90 7.55 -6.21 -0.61
CA THR A 90 6.51 -5.25 -0.22
C THR A 90 5.17 -5.94 -0.07
N VAL A 91 4.41 -5.48 0.93
CA VAL A 91 3.13 -6.06 1.30
C VAL A 91 2.04 -4.98 1.23
N PRO A 92 1.36 -4.81 0.09
CA PRO A 92 0.23 -3.89 -0.01
C PRO A 92 -0.92 -4.31 0.91
N HIS A 93 -1.47 -3.32 1.62
CA HIS A 93 -2.74 -3.47 2.32
C HIS A 93 -3.89 -3.42 1.30
N LEU A 94 -4.93 -4.22 1.55
CA LEU A 94 -6.17 -4.18 0.79
C LEU A 94 -7.35 -4.05 1.77
N ILE A 95 -8.16 -3.00 1.60
CA ILE A 95 -9.38 -2.78 2.39
C ILE A 95 -10.59 -3.25 1.58
N CYS A 96 -11.41 -4.13 2.15
CA CYS A 96 -12.57 -4.70 1.46
C CYS A 96 -13.88 -3.89 1.57
N LEU A 97 -13.98 -2.97 2.54
CA LEU A 97 -15.23 -2.29 2.92
C LEU A 97 -15.93 -1.49 1.80
N SER A 98 -15.16 -0.85 0.92
CA SER A 98 -15.70 0.05 -0.12
C SER A 98 -15.21 -0.29 -1.53
N LEU A 99 -14.55 -1.43 -1.70
CA LEU A 99 -14.06 -1.91 -2.99
C LEU A 99 -15.11 -2.84 -3.60
N ARG A 100 -15.56 -2.53 -4.83
CA ARG A 100 -16.48 -3.43 -5.56
C ARG A 100 -15.82 -4.80 -5.73
N PHE A 101 -16.60 -5.88 -5.62
CA PHE A 101 -16.15 -7.29 -5.78
C PHE A 101 -15.17 -7.51 -6.94
N HIS A 102 -15.41 -6.85 -8.07
CA HIS A 102 -14.55 -6.95 -9.25
C HIS A 102 -13.09 -6.53 -9.00
N TYR A 103 -12.86 -5.51 -8.17
CA TYR A 103 -11.50 -5.06 -7.81
C TYR A 103 -10.79 -6.06 -6.90
N ILE A 104 -11.50 -6.73 -5.99
CA ILE A 104 -10.91 -7.69 -5.05
C ILE A 104 -10.36 -8.91 -5.80
N HIS A 105 -11.02 -9.34 -6.88
CA HIS A 105 -10.53 -10.43 -7.73
C HIS A 105 -9.46 -9.99 -8.73
N PHE A 106 -9.57 -8.79 -9.28
CA PHE A 106 -8.64 -8.33 -10.31
C PHE A 106 -7.28 -7.92 -9.72
N TYR A 107 -7.27 -7.30 -8.54
CA TYR A 107 -6.05 -6.74 -7.94
C TYR A 107 -4.98 -7.80 -7.63
N PRO A 108 -5.31 -8.98 -7.05
CA PRO A 108 -4.35 -10.05 -6.83
C PRO A 108 -3.92 -10.75 -8.13
N ARG A 109 -4.84 -10.90 -9.10
CA ARG A 109 -4.56 -11.61 -10.37
C ARG A 109 -3.60 -10.86 -11.29
N SER A 110 -3.72 -9.53 -11.33
CA SER A 110 -2.87 -8.68 -12.17
C SER A 110 -1.46 -8.47 -11.62
N HIS A 111 -1.19 -8.89 -10.37
CA HIS A 111 0.07 -8.62 -9.67
C HIS A 111 0.61 -9.87 -8.97
N GLN A 112 0.78 -10.93 -9.74
CA GLN A 112 1.43 -12.17 -9.29
C GLN A 112 2.89 -11.85 -8.93
N GLY A 113 3.21 -11.86 -7.63
CA GLY A 113 4.56 -11.55 -7.14
C GLY A 113 4.62 -10.60 -5.94
N LEU A 114 3.49 -10.07 -5.48
CA LEU A 114 3.36 -9.32 -4.23
C LEU A 114 2.60 -10.16 -3.19
N SER A 115 2.99 -10.07 -1.91
CA SER A 115 2.21 -10.62 -0.80
C SER A 115 1.15 -9.60 -0.38
N PHE A 116 -0.10 -10.00 -0.11
CA PHE A 116 -1.18 -9.07 0.27
C PHE A 116 -1.62 -9.27 1.72
N LEU A 117 -1.84 -8.16 2.45
CA LEU A 117 -2.47 -8.17 3.78
C LEU A 117 -3.92 -7.69 3.65
N LEU A 118 -4.88 -8.55 3.98
CA LEU A 118 -6.29 -8.17 4.11
C LEU A 118 -6.51 -7.61 5.52
N GLY A 119 -6.76 -6.31 5.61
CA GLY A 119 -7.16 -5.66 6.86
C GLY A 119 -8.67 -5.51 6.91
N CYS A 120 -9.35 -6.26 7.78
CA CYS A 120 -10.71 -5.95 8.21
C CYS A 120 -10.61 -5.03 9.44
N TRP A 121 -10.53 -3.72 9.22
CA TRP A 121 -10.69 -2.77 10.31
C TRP A 121 -12.20 -2.63 10.56
N THR A 122 -12.71 -3.37 11.55
CA THR A 122 -13.96 -3.04 12.23
C THR A 122 -13.84 -1.62 12.80
N LEU A 123 -14.76 -0.76 12.38
CA LEU A 123 -15.04 0.54 13.00
C LEU A 123 -15.38 0.37 14.48
#